data_AF-A0A656HJZ6-F1
#
_entry.id   AF-A0A656HJZ6-F1
#
_cell.length_a   1.000
_cell.length_b   1.000
_cell.length_c   1.000
_cell.angle_alpha   90.00
_cell.angle_beta   90.00
_cell.angle_gamma   90.00
#
_symmetry.space_group_name_H-M   'P 1'
#
loop_
_entity.id
_entity.type
_entity.pdbx_description
1 polymer ?
#
loop_
_entity_poly.entity_id
_entity_poly.type
_entity_poly.pdbx_seq_one_letter_code
_entity_poly.pdbx_strand_id
1 'polypeptide(L)'
;MNDVKRKPNYTLCCGIRIPKSFPCDSFESGLGYEAQPEDCFIVTYPKCGTTWAQNILWTLHHQGQAIPAGKNINKDVPHLEEVGAEAIAALPTPRFIKTHLPLSLTPYHADAKYIYIARNPFDCAVSFYYHTQGFAQHYDFADGSFADYIDCFINGEVDWGNYFDHLLDWHSRRTQPNLLFLTYENMLADTEAAVKSIANFLGFPYSEYVQDTEVLQRILHHVSFAEMSKEQSRWSSARPDATPFIRKGQVGDWQHHFSPKQTAQLLAVFDKRTQEAGLELLWPELYPNWQAAARQTNTPEILDLLQSQLSSQFAEDVKQSLSEAIPRISHKYVYDAEGSRLFEELTRSDTYYLTRTEDEILQRYAPEIIDQLNENTALVELGSGSSAKTRYLIDALLARQGDDTLYVPIDISRKFLGESVEVLAHDYPNLKILGVAADYYTGLGVLSERIKQPKLVIWLGSDIGHLSYADAGWLLRNEIRRRLSPDDYLLIGIDLKKSPDELLVAYGCTGEKTELYNAFARNLLVRVNRELGGNFDVESFQRRCFHDEERGCIVAYLECGRAQRVRVEAIDVELDLAAGGRIHTHTSFKYDRTDIEHLAETGGFRLAHQWVDDASNFSVNLFSPRES
;
A
#
# COMPACT_ATOMS: atom_id res chain seq x y z
N MET A 1 34.49 6.60 -45.39
CA MET A 1 35.27 6.10 -44.24
C MET A 1 34.27 5.44 -43.32
N ASN A 2 34.46 4.15 -43.00
CA ASN A 2 33.57 3.45 -42.08
C ASN A 2 33.68 4.13 -40.72
N ASP A 3 32.61 4.79 -40.27
CA ASP A 3 32.51 5.36 -38.93
C ASP A 3 32.57 4.20 -37.93
N VAL A 4 33.73 3.97 -37.34
CA VAL A 4 33.91 2.94 -36.32
C VAL A 4 33.24 3.47 -35.06
N LYS A 5 32.07 2.91 -34.71
CA LYS A 5 31.36 3.24 -33.47
C LYS A 5 32.29 3.07 -32.27
N ARG A 6 32.52 4.14 -31.51
CA ARG A 6 33.30 4.09 -30.26
C ARG A 6 32.46 3.40 -29.20
N LYS A 7 33.05 2.54 -28.37
CA LYS A 7 32.34 1.93 -27.23
C LYS A 7 33.02 2.32 -25.92
N PRO A 8 32.27 2.49 -24.82
CA PRO A 8 32.88 2.62 -23.52
C PRO A 8 33.66 1.35 -23.15
N ASN A 9 34.74 1.54 -22.39
CA ASN A 9 35.58 0.46 -21.94
C ASN A 9 35.20 -0.01 -20.53
N TYR A 10 35.19 -1.33 -20.32
CA TYR A 10 34.87 -1.97 -19.04
C TYR A 10 35.89 -3.06 -18.71
N THR A 11 35.96 -3.45 -17.44
CA THR A 11 36.64 -4.67 -16.99
C THR A 11 35.62 -5.79 -16.87
N LEU A 12 35.98 -7.01 -17.27
CA LEU A 12 35.15 -8.19 -17.05
C LEU A 12 35.62 -8.90 -15.78
N CYS A 13 34.77 -8.96 -14.76
CA CYS A 13 35.03 -9.66 -13.50
C CYS A 13 33.86 -10.60 -13.22
N CYS A 14 34.13 -11.88 -12.95
CA CYS A 14 33.10 -12.92 -12.80
C CYS A 14 32.03 -12.95 -13.90
N GLY A 15 32.41 -12.62 -15.14
CA GLY A 15 31.49 -12.55 -16.28
C GLY A 15 30.62 -11.29 -16.35
N ILE A 16 30.83 -10.32 -15.45
CA ILE A 16 30.08 -9.07 -15.37
C ILE A 16 30.96 -7.90 -15.77
N ARG A 17 30.41 -6.96 -16.55
CA ARG A 17 31.10 -5.71 -16.89
C ARG A 17 31.04 -4.76 -15.71
N ILE A 18 32.20 -4.31 -15.25
CA ILE A 18 32.37 -3.33 -14.18
C ILE A 18 33.23 -2.14 -14.66
N PRO A 19 33.15 -0.95 -14.03
CA PRO A 19 34.03 0.17 -14.35
C PRO A 19 35.51 -0.21 -14.25
N LYS A 20 36.38 0.30 -15.14
CA LYS A 20 37.80 -0.11 -15.17
C LYS A 20 38.57 0.15 -13.87
N SER A 21 38.14 1.12 -13.07
CA SER A 21 38.79 1.45 -11.79
C SER A 21 38.37 0.56 -10.64
N PHE A 22 37.31 -0.23 -10.78
CA PHE A 22 36.81 -1.06 -9.69
C PHE A 22 37.77 -2.25 -9.54
N PRO A 23 38.33 -2.50 -8.34
CA PRO A 23 39.17 -3.65 -8.11
C PRO A 23 38.35 -4.94 -8.22
N CYS A 24 38.77 -5.89 -9.07
CA CYS A 24 38.09 -7.19 -9.19
C CYS A 24 37.99 -7.91 -7.85
N ASP A 25 39.05 -7.90 -7.04
CA ASP A 25 39.07 -8.55 -5.73
C ASP A 25 38.02 -7.95 -4.77
N SER A 26 37.84 -6.62 -4.79
CA SER A 26 36.80 -5.94 -3.99
C SER A 26 35.41 -6.29 -4.51
N PHE A 27 35.21 -6.34 -5.83
CA PHE A 27 33.95 -6.75 -6.42
C PHE A 27 33.58 -8.19 -6.04
N GLU A 28 34.51 -9.13 -6.20
CA GLU A 28 34.33 -10.54 -5.83
C GLU A 28 34.05 -10.71 -4.34
N SER A 29 34.80 -10.01 -3.48
CA SER A 29 34.53 -9.95 -2.04
C SER A 29 33.12 -9.42 -1.76
N GLY A 30 32.71 -8.33 -2.42
CA GLY A 30 31.39 -7.73 -2.25
C GLY A 30 30.23 -8.67 -2.62
N LEU A 31 30.39 -9.48 -3.68
CA LEU A 31 29.42 -10.52 -4.03
C LEU A 31 29.28 -11.59 -2.94
N GLY A 32 30.35 -11.84 -2.18
CA GLY A 32 30.38 -12.76 -1.04
C GLY A 32 29.95 -12.15 0.30
N TYR A 33 29.54 -10.88 0.34
CA TYR A 33 29.04 -10.28 1.58
C TYR A 33 27.77 -10.99 2.04
N GLU A 34 27.70 -11.33 3.33
CA GLU A 34 26.50 -11.89 3.94
C GLU A 34 25.66 -10.78 4.56
N ALA A 35 24.53 -10.44 3.93
CA ALA A 35 23.60 -9.43 4.43
C ALA A 35 23.08 -9.79 5.83
N GLN A 36 22.93 -8.77 6.68
CA GLN A 36 22.49 -8.93 8.08
C GLN A 36 21.14 -8.25 8.32
N PRO A 37 20.37 -8.62 9.37
CA PRO A 37 19.03 -8.11 9.62
C PRO A 37 18.89 -6.58 9.63
N GLU A 38 19.87 -5.86 10.18
CA GLU A 38 19.82 -4.40 10.32
C GLU A 38 20.39 -3.64 9.11
N ASP A 39 20.79 -4.35 8.05
CA ASP A 39 21.30 -3.74 6.83
C ASP A 39 20.17 -3.11 6.03
N CYS A 40 20.48 -1.97 5.41
CA CYS A 40 19.60 -1.33 4.44
C CYS A 40 20.36 -1.04 3.14
N PHE A 41 19.92 -1.69 2.06
CA PHE A 41 20.48 -1.55 0.74
C PHE A 41 19.71 -0.51 -0.06
N ILE A 42 20.41 0.47 -0.62
CA ILE A 42 19.93 1.29 -1.73
C ILE A 42 20.31 0.57 -3.01
N VAL A 43 19.30 0.10 -3.74
CA VAL A 43 19.48 -0.62 -4.99
C VAL A 43 18.93 0.19 -6.14
N THR A 44 19.74 0.39 -7.17
CA THR A 44 19.30 1.08 -8.38
C THR A 44 20.08 0.55 -9.55
N TYR A 45 19.48 0.42 -10.74
CA TYR A 45 20.29 0.46 -11.94
C TYR A 45 21.05 1.80 -11.98
N PRO A 46 22.31 1.87 -12.49
CA PRO A 46 23.06 3.10 -12.50
C PRO A 46 22.23 4.28 -13.01
N LYS A 47 22.36 5.42 -12.33
CA LYS A 47 21.75 6.70 -12.71
C LYS A 47 20.23 6.83 -12.52
N CYS A 48 19.63 5.94 -11.73
CA CYS A 48 18.22 6.03 -11.32
C CYS A 48 17.99 6.82 -10.01
N GLY A 49 18.94 7.65 -9.57
CA GLY A 49 18.76 8.50 -8.38
C GLY A 49 19.43 8.02 -7.09
N THR A 50 20.39 7.11 -7.19
CA THR A 50 21.09 6.50 -6.05
C THR A 50 21.65 7.52 -5.05
N THR A 51 22.32 8.56 -5.54
CA THR A 51 22.92 9.61 -4.68
C THR A 51 21.85 10.40 -3.94
N TRP A 52 20.67 10.56 -4.53
CA TRP A 52 19.56 11.23 -3.87
C TRP A 52 19.05 10.39 -2.69
N ALA A 53 18.89 9.09 -2.90
CA ALA A 53 18.54 8.14 -1.85
C ALA A 53 19.61 8.04 -0.75
N GLN A 54 20.91 8.06 -1.11
CA GLN A 54 22.00 8.11 -0.13
C GLN A 54 21.85 9.35 0.76
N ASN A 55 21.59 10.52 0.16
CA ASN A 55 21.39 11.76 0.92
C ASN A 55 20.13 11.73 1.80
N ILE A 56 19.02 11.17 1.30
CA ILE A 56 17.79 10.96 2.09
C ILE A 56 18.07 10.08 3.31
N LEU A 57 18.69 8.90 3.13
CA LEU A 57 19.01 8.00 4.25
C LEU A 57 19.96 8.66 5.25
N TRP A 58 21.00 9.34 4.75
CA TRP A 58 21.96 10.01 5.61
C TRP A 58 21.29 11.10 6.45
N THR A 59 20.50 11.98 5.81
CA THR A 59 19.82 13.08 6.51
C THR A 59 18.76 12.57 7.49
N LEU A 60 18.01 11.52 7.14
CA LEU A 60 17.08 10.84 8.04
C LEU A 60 17.80 10.30 9.29
N HIS A 61 18.91 9.59 9.09
CA HIS A 61 19.69 9.02 10.19
C HIS A 61 20.30 10.08 11.11
N HIS A 62 20.57 11.27 10.57
CA HIS A 62 21.09 12.40 11.33
C HIS A 62 20.01 13.44 11.66
N GLN A 63 18.73 13.06 11.71
CA GLN A 63 17.61 13.92 12.18
C GLN A 63 17.52 15.28 11.46
N GLY A 64 17.76 15.25 10.14
CA GLY A 64 17.74 16.42 9.27
C GLY A 64 18.96 17.32 9.40
N GLN A 65 20.06 16.87 9.99
CA GLN A 65 21.32 17.63 9.96
C GLN A 65 21.92 17.67 8.55
N ALA A 66 22.73 18.70 8.28
CA ALA A 66 23.49 18.80 7.05
C ALA A 66 24.71 17.89 7.06
N ILE A 67 25.04 17.29 5.91
CA ILE A 67 26.33 16.60 5.72
C ILE A 67 27.46 17.61 5.97
N PRO A 68 28.45 17.30 6.85
CA PRO A 68 29.57 18.19 7.10
C PRO A 68 30.32 18.55 5.82
N ALA A 69 30.72 19.82 5.70
CA ALA A 69 31.45 20.32 4.53
C ALA A 69 32.71 19.48 4.25
N GLY A 70 32.95 19.13 2.98
CA GLY A 70 34.08 18.31 2.55
C GLY A 70 33.94 16.81 2.86
N LYS A 71 32.86 16.36 3.51
CA LYS A 71 32.61 14.94 3.72
C LYS A 71 32.11 14.29 2.42
N ASN A 72 32.70 13.17 2.05
CA ASN A 72 32.20 12.35 0.94
C ASN A 72 31.22 11.30 1.50
N ILE A 73 30.01 11.26 0.94
CA ILE A 73 28.93 10.39 1.44
C ILE A 73 29.24 8.90 1.28
N ASN A 74 30.08 8.52 0.31
CA ASN A 74 30.46 7.13 0.06
C ASN A 74 31.29 6.53 1.21
N LYS A 75 31.71 7.34 2.21
CA LYS A 75 32.31 6.81 3.44
C LYS A 75 31.29 6.29 4.44
N ASP A 76 30.06 6.84 4.42
CA ASP A 76 28.97 6.43 5.31
C ASP A 76 27.98 5.50 4.61
N VAL A 77 27.81 5.66 3.29
CA VAL A 77 26.95 4.82 2.44
C VAL A 77 27.76 4.31 1.24
N PRO A 78 28.75 3.41 1.47
CA PRO A 78 29.67 2.95 0.43
C PRO A 78 29.00 2.10 -0.65
N HIS A 79 29.65 2.07 -1.81
CA HIS A 79 29.27 1.22 -2.94
C HIS A 79 29.89 -0.17 -2.76
N LEU A 80 29.06 -1.18 -2.44
CA LEU A 80 29.49 -2.55 -2.13
C LEU A 80 30.48 -3.10 -3.16
N GLU A 81 30.18 -2.96 -4.45
CA GLU A 81 30.99 -3.44 -5.57
C GLU A 81 32.36 -2.76 -5.68
N GLU A 82 32.53 -1.57 -5.10
CA GLU A 82 33.79 -0.82 -5.13
C GLU A 82 34.67 -1.15 -3.92
N VAL A 83 34.05 -1.34 -2.74
CA VAL A 83 34.78 -1.43 -1.46
C VAL A 83 34.95 -2.85 -0.94
N GLY A 84 34.11 -3.80 -1.37
CA GLY A 84 34.13 -5.19 -0.92
C GLY A 84 33.50 -5.44 0.46
N ALA A 85 33.34 -6.72 0.81
CA ALA A 85 32.61 -7.16 2.01
C ALA A 85 33.27 -6.68 3.31
N GLU A 86 34.59 -6.66 3.40
CA GLU A 86 35.31 -6.28 4.62
C GLU A 86 35.05 -4.81 5.00
N ALA A 87 34.98 -3.93 4.00
CA ALA A 87 34.69 -2.52 4.23
C ALA A 87 33.24 -2.31 4.68
N ILE A 88 32.29 -3.06 4.11
CA ILE A 88 30.89 -3.04 4.55
C ILE A 88 30.75 -3.58 5.97
N ALA A 89 31.42 -4.69 6.28
CA ALA A 89 31.39 -5.32 7.59
C ALA A 89 31.94 -4.41 8.71
N ALA A 90 32.84 -3.48 8.36
CA ALA A 90 33.42 -2.52 9.29
C ALA A 90 32.54 -1.28 9.57
N LEU A 91 31.41 -1.10 8.87
CA LEU A 91 30.50 0.02 9.09
C LEU A 91 29.72 -0.14 10.42
N PRO A 92 29.37 0.98 11.09
CA PRO A 92 28.46 0.95 12.24
C PRO A 92 27.04 0.55 11.82
N THR A 93 26.30 -0.08 12.75
CA THR A 93 24.90 -0.47 12.56
C THR A 93 23.95 0.67 12.98
N PRO A 94 22.83 0.91 12.25
CA PRO A 94 22.42 0.26 11.00
C PRO A 94 23.32 0.67 9.83
N ARG A 95 23.62 -0.30 8.95
CA ARG A 95 24.49 -0.08 7.80
C ARG A 95 23.67 0.31 6.58
N PHE A 96 24.04 1.41 5.96
CA PHE A 96 23.48 1.81 4.68
C PHE A 96 24.46 1.46 3.57
N ILE A 97 23.99 0.67 2.61
CA ILE A 97 24.85 0.07 1.58
C ILE A 97 24.28 0.44 0.22
N LYS A 98 25.10 1.02 -0.66
CA LYS A 98 24.71 1.27 -2.05
C LYS A 98 25.12 0.09 -2.92
N THR A 99 24.24 -0.32 -3.83
CA THR A 99 24.57 -1.30 -4.88
C THR A 99 23.83 -1.07 -6.21
N HIS A 100 24.45 -1.54 -7.29
CA HIS A 100 23.95 -1.59 -8.67
C HIS A 100 23.81 -3.03 -9.18
N LEU A 101 23.86 -4.00 -8.28
CA LEU A 101 23.72 -5.41 -8.63
C LEU A 101 22.25 -5.76 -8.95
N PRO A 102 22.02 -6.64 -9.95
CA PRO A 102 20.72 -7.28 -10.10
C PRO A 102 20.43 -8.15 -8.89
N LEU A 103 19.15 -8.40 -8.63
CA LEU A 103 18.67 -9.10 -7.43
C LEU A 103 19.34 -10.47 -7.26
N SER A 104 19.54 -11.21 -8.36
CA SER A 104 20.25 -12.50 -8.36
C SER A 104 21.68 -12.47 -7.81
N LEU A 105 22.31 -11.30 -7.75
CA LEU A 105 23.69 -11.12 -7.27
C LEU A 105 23.79 -10.25 -6.03
N THR A 106 22.70 -9.60 -5.61
CA THR A 106 22.68 -8.79 -4.41
C THR A 106 22.65 -9.69 -3.17
N PRO A 107 23.56 -9.48 -2.19
CA PRO A 107 23.47 -10.12 -0.88
C PRO A 107 22.07 -9.99 -0.29
N TYR A 108 21.49 -11.11 0.12
CA TYR A 108 20.10 -11.16 0.57
C TYR A 108 19.95 -11.69 2.00
N HIS A 109 19.09 -11.03 2.77
CA HIS A 109 18.61 -11.45 4.08
C HIS A 109 17.14 -11.04 4.21
N ALA A 110 16.30 -11.91 4.79
CA ALA A 110 14.85 -11.71 4.87
C ALA A 110 14.46 -10.48 5.72
N ASP A 111 15.24 -10.22 6.78
CA ASP A 111 14.99 -9.08 7.69
C ASP A 111 15.70 -7.78 7.26
N ALA A 112 16.67 -7.86 6.34
CA ALA A 112 17.34 -6.67 5.80
C ALA A 112 16.39 -5.90 4.88
N LYS A 113 16.59 -4.59 4.76
CA LYS A 113 15.72 -3.70 3.97
C LYS A 113 16.34 -3.37 2.62
N TYR A 114 15.54 -3.39 1.56
CA TYR A 114 15.97 -3.06 0.20
C TYR A 114 15.12 -1.92 -0.35
N ILE A 115 15.73 -0.77 -0.63
CA ILE A 115 15.08 0.37 -1.28
C ILE A 115 15.48 0.35 -2.74
N TYR A 116 14.58 -0.09 -3.61
CA TYR A 116 14.78 -0.13 -5.05
C TYR A 116 14.22 1.13 -5.71
N ILE A 117 15.04 1.84 -6.49
CA ILE A 117 14.59 3.02 -7.23
C ILE A 117 14.77 2.79 -8.74
N ALA A 118 13.64 2.76 -9.44
CA ALA A 118 13.55 2.74 -10.88
C ALA A 118 13.53 4.17 -11.45
N ARG A 119 13.90 4.33 -12.71
CA ARG A 119 13.78 5.59 -13.46
C ARG A 119 13.51 5.26 -14.92
N ASN A 120 12.72 6.07 -15.62
CA ASN A 120 12.42 5.81 -17.02
C ASN A 120 13.71 5.53 -17.84
N PRO A 121 13.71 4.49 -18.69
CA PRO A 121 14.93 4.01 -19.35
C PRO A 121 15.57 5.06 -20.27
N PHE A 122 14.78 6.03 -20.76
CA PHE A 122 15.24 7.08 -21.66
C PHE A 122 16.09 8.12 -20.93
N ASP A 123 15.61 8.70 -19.83
CA ASP A 123 16.41 9.62 -19.01
C ASP A 123 17.56 8.90 -18.30
N CYS A 124 17.35 7.64 -17.91
CA CYS A 124 18.43 6.79 -17.40
C CYS A 124 19.58 6.72 -18.41
N ALA A 125 19.30 6.38 -19.68
CA ALA A 125 20.31 6.29 -20.73
C ALA A 125 21.04 7.63 -20.96
N VAL A 126 20.35 8.76 -20.99
CA VAL A 126 21.00 10.09 -21.12
C VAL A 126 21.89 10.39 -19.93
N SER A 127 21.41 10.15 -18.71
CA SER A 127 22.20 10.37 -17.49
C SER A 127 23.43 9.47 -17.45
N PHE A 128 23.32 8.25 -17.94
CA PHE A 128 24.40 7.27 -17.98
C PHE A 128 25.43 7.56 -19.06
N TYR A 129 25.00 8.09 -20.21
CA TYR A 129 25.91 8.64 -21.22
C TYR A 129 26.82 9.74 -20.63
N TYR A 130 26.26 10.77 -20.00
CA TYR A 130 27.06 11.84 -19.39
C TYR A 130 27.87 11.37 -18.16
N HIS A 131 27.42 10.32 -17.48
CA HIS A 131 28.22 9.66 -16.45
C HIS A 131 29.48 9.04 -17.07
N THR A 132 29.32 8.32 -18.16
CA THR A 132 30.39 7.65 -18.90
C THR A 132 31.39 8.65 -19.49
N GLN A 133 30.91 9.75 -20.09
CA GLN A 133 31.77 10.81 -20.62
C GLN A 133 32.58 11.52 -19.52
N GLY A 134 31.92 11.94 -18.43
CA GLY A 134 32.57 12.70 -17.36
C GLY A 134 33.48 11.87 -16.45
N PHE A 135 33.63 10.56 -16.73
CA PHE A 135 34.56 9.65 -16.06
C PHE A 135 35.49 8.98 -17.08
N ALA A 136 36.24 9.80 -17.81
CA ALA A 136 37.17 9.36 -18.85
C ALA A 136 38.16 8.29 -18.34
N GLN A 137 38.61 8.41 -17.09
CA GLN A 137 39.51 7.43 -16.47
C GLN A 137 38.87 6.05 -16.25
N HIS A 138 37.54 5.98 -16.16
CA HIS A 138 36.82 4.73 -15.92
C HIS A 138 36.36 4.07 -17.22
N TYR A 139 36.05 4.87 -18.24
CA TYR A 139 35.36 4.38 -19.44
C TYR A 139 36.04 4.72 -20.77
N ASP A 140 37.06 5.59 -20.80
CA ASP A 140 37.75 6.04 -22.04
C ASP A 140 36.79 6.49 -23.16
N PHE A 141 35.81 7.30 -22.76
CA PHE A 141 34.67 7.68 -23.61
C PHE A 141 34.37 9.19 -23.57
N ALA A 142 35.33 10.03 -23.21
CA ALA A 142 35.13 11.48 -23.08
C ALA A 142 34.55 12.12 -24.36
N ASP A 143 35.06 11.73 -25.52
CA ASP A 143 34.64 12.27 -26.83
C ASP A 143 33.63 11.36 -27.56
N GLY A 144 33.07 10.34 -26.88
CA GLY A 144 32.07 9.46 -27.46
C GLY A 144 30.73 10.18 -27.63
N SER A 145 29.97 9.84 -28.68
CA SER A 145 28.66 10.46 -28.92
C SER A 145 27.52 9.72 -28.21
N PHE A 146 26.38 10.38 -28.03
CA PHE A 146 25.17 9.70 -27.51
C PHE A 146 24.70 8.57 -28.45
N ALA A 147 24.89 8.74 -29.76
CA ALA A 147 24.54 7.72 -30.75
C ALA A 147 25.39 6.46 -30.63
N ASP A 148 26.66 6.60 -30.26
CA ASP A 148 27.55 5.47 -29.96
C ASP A 148 27.14 4.76 -28.67
N TYR A 149 26.75 5.53 -27.65
CA TYR A 149 26.41 5.03 -26.33
C TYR A 149 25.08 4.27 -26.28
N ILE A 150 24.03 4.81 -26.92
CA ILE A 150 22.68 4.26 -26.78
C ILE A 150 22.56 2.83 -27.31
N ASP A 151 23.32 2.48 -28.34
CA ASP A 151 23.38 1.10 -28.84
C ASP A 151 23.99 0.15 -27.80
N CYS A 152 25.01 0.60 -27.05
CA CYS A 152 25.59 -0.20 -25.98
C CYS A 152 24.57 -0.40 -24.85
N PHE A 153 23.84 0.66 -24.46
CA PHE A 153 22.80 0.61 -23.43
C PHE A 153 21.66 -0.36 -23.79
N ILE A 154 21.10 -0.25 -25.01
CA ILE A 154 20.01 -1.12 -25.48
C ILE A 154 20.42 -2.60 -25.44
N ASN A 155 21.65 -2.90 -25.84
CA ASN A 155 22.17 -4.26 -25.90
C ASN A 155 22.71 -4.78 -24.56
N GLY A 156 22.67 -3.99 -23.48
CA GLY A 156 23.26 -4.35 -22.19
C GLY A 156 24.79 -4.49 -22.22
N GLU A 157 25.45 -3.83 -23.18
CA GLU A 157 26.92 -3.79 -23.32
C GLU A 157 27.54 -2.67 -22.47
N VAL A 158 26.93 -2.35 -21.33
CA VAL A 158 27.39 -1.38 -20.33
C VAL A 158 27.71 -2.10 -19.01
N ASP A 159 28.27 -1.39 -18.03
CA ASP A 159 28.45 -1.92 -16.68
C ASP A 159 27.10 -2.27 -16.04
N TRP A 160 27.08 -3.39 -15.31
CA TRP A 160 25.88 -3.98 -14.67
C TRP A 160 24.83 -4.56 -15.65
N GLY A 161 25.14 -4.62 -16.94
CA GLY A 161 24.35 -5.36 -17.92
C GLY A 161 23.09 -4.65 -18.40
N ASN A 162 22.07 -5.42 -18.77
CA ASN A 162 20.86 -4.88 -19.38
C ASN A 162 19.92 -4.23 -18.33
N TYR A 163 19.47 -3.01 -18.62
CA TYR A 163 18.54 -2.27 -17.77
C TYR A 163 17.24 -3.06 -17.48
N PHE A 164 16.67 -3.72 -18.49
CA PHE A 164 15.39 -4.42 -18.34
C PHE A 164 15.53 -5.73 -17.57
N ASP A 165 16.64 -6.45 -17.71
CA ASP A 165 16.93 -7.61 -16.85
C ASP A 165 16.96 -7.16 -15.38
N HIS A 166 17.67 -6.07 -15.08
CA HIS A 166 17.76 -5.53 -13.73
C HIS A 166 16.42 -5.03 -13.19
N LEU A 167 15.65 -4.29 -13.99
CA LEU A 167 14.33 -3.77 -13.60
C LEU A 167 13.33 -4.89 -13.33
N LEU A 168 13.20 -5.84 -14.26
CA LEU A 168 12.21 -6.93 -14.14
C LEU A 168 12.51 -7.84 -12.95
N ASP A 169 13.79 -8.15 -12.72
CA ASP A 169 14.23 -9.00 -11.60
C ASP A 169 13.81 -8.39 -10.26
N TRP A 170 14.13 -7.12 -10.02
CA TRP A 170 13.74 -6.42 -8.79
C TRP A 170 12.23 -6.14 -8.69
N HIS A 171 11.57 -5.79 -9.79
CA HIS A 171 10.12 -5.54 -9.82
C HIS A 171 9.30 -6.79 -9.45
N SER A 172 9.79 -7.98 -9.82
CA SER A 172 9.14 -9.26 -9.50
C SER A 172 8.95 -9.48 -8.00
N ARG A 173 9.76 -8.84 -7.14
CA ARG A 173 9.69 -8.93 -5.69
C ARG A 173 9.10 -7.70 -5.00
N ARG A 174 8.55 -6.73 -5.73
CA ARG A 174 8.11 -5.44 -5.18
C ARG A 174 7.06 -5.53 -4.06
N THR A 175 6.36 -6.66 -3.95
CA THR A 175 5.33 -6.92 -2.94
C THR A 175 5.91 -7.52 -1.65
N GLN A 176 7.22 -7.83 -1.61
CA GLN A 176 7.85 -8.34 -0.40
C GLN A 176 7.94 -7.24 0.66
N PRO A 177 7.64 -7.54 1.94
CA PRO A 177 7.58 -6.53 3.00
C PRO A 177 8.93 -5.88 3.31
N ASN A 178 10.03 -6.50 2.91
CA ASN A 178 11.39 -6.00 3.10
C ASN A 178 11.95 -5.28 1.87
N LEU A 179 11.12 -4.99 0.85
CA LEU A 179 11.50 -4.27 -0.36
C LEU A 179 10.56 -3.07 -0.57
N LEU A 180 11.12 -1.85 -0.60
CA LEU A 180 10.42 -0.64 -0.98
C LEU A 180 10.75 -0.28 -2.44
N PHE A 181 9.76 -0.33 -3.32
CA PHE A 181 9.92 0.05 -4.72
C PHE A 181 9.45 1.49 -4.95
N LEU A 182 10.31 2.34 -5.52
CA LEU A 182 10.01 3.72 -5.87
C LEU A 182 10.41 4.01 -7.32
N THR A 183 9.82 5.04 -7.92
CA THR A 183 10.29 5.63 -9.17
C THR A 183 10.87 7.01 -8.92
N TYR A 184 11.96 7.35 -9.63
CA TYR A 184 12.59 8.67 -9.57
C TYR A 184 11.58 9.78 -9.89
N GLU A 185 10.69 9.51 -10.83
CA GLU A 185 9.61 10.40 -11.26
C GLU A 185 8.66 10.73 -10.10
N ASN A 186 8.19 9.71 -9.35
CA ASN A 186 7.32 9.93 -8.20
C ASN A 186 8.04 10.63 -7.05
N MET A 187 9.32 10.30 -6.82
CA MET A 187 10.14 11.01 -5.84
C MET A 187 10.29 12.49 -6.17
N LEU A 188 10.41 12.83 -7.47
CA LEU A 188 10.50 14.22 -7.92
C LEU A 188 9.17 14.95 -7.87
N ALA A 189 8.07 14.27 -8.19
CA ALA A 189 6.72 14.83 -8.16
C ALA A 189 6.29 15.17 -6.73
N ASP A 190 6.59 14.30 -5.77
CA ASP A 190 6.33 14.51 -4.34
C ASP A 190 7.49 13.98 -3.48
N THR A 191 8.48 14.85 -3.28
CA THR A 191 9.66 14.53 -2.47
C THR A 191 9.31 14.31 -1.00
N GLU A 192 8.28 14.98 -0.48
CA GLU A 192 7.87 14.80 0.91
C GLU A 192 7.27 13.41 1.14
N ALA A 193 6.37 12.98 0.25
CA ALA A 193 5.81 11.64 0.28
C ALA A 193 6.91 10.58 0.17
N ALA A 194 7.88 10.74 -0.74
CA ALA A 194 8.99 9.81 -0.88
C ALA A 194 9.86 9.70 0.38
N VAL A 195 10.19 10.84 1.01
CA VAL A 195 10.97 10.85 2.27
C VAL A 195 10.19 10.15 3.38
N LYS A 196 8.88 10.41 3.52
CA LYS A 196 8.02 9.73 4.49
C LYS A 196 7.91 8.24 4.23
N SER A 197 7.77 7.81 2.98
CA SER A 197 7.71 6.39 2.60
C SER A 197 9.00 5.66 2.97
N ILE A 198 10.17 6.25 2.67
CA ILE A 198 11.46 5.69 3.07
C ILE A 198 11.58 5.61 4.60
N ALA A 199 11.23 6.68 5.32
CA ALA A 199 11.32 6.71 6.77
C ALA A 199 10.39 5.68 7.44
N ASN A 200 9.15 5.56 6.97
CA ASN A 200 8.18 4.57 7.47
C ASN A 200 8.63 3.15 7.17
N PHE A 201 9.19 2.90 5.98
CA PHE A 201 9.74 1.61 5.61
C PHE A 201 10.95 1.23 6.48
N LEU A 202 11.81 2.19 6.84
CA LEU A 202 12.89 1.98 7.81
C LEU A 202 12.37 1.76 9.24
N GLY A 203 11.16 2.19 9.56
CA GLY A 203 10.52 2.02 10.87
C GLY A 203 11.09 2.95 11.94
N PHE A 204 10.87 2.62 13.21
CA PHE A 204 11.42 3.40 14.32
C PHE A 204 12.96 3.39 14.32
N PRO A 205 13.64 4.52 14.61
CA PRO A 205 13.08 5.83 14.98
C PRO A 205 12.77 6.75 13.80
N TYR A 206 13.08 6.35 12.56
CA TYR A 206 12.96 7.19 11.37
C TYR A 206 11.51 7.64 11.11
N SER A 207 10.54 6.75 11.34
CA SER A 207 9.11 7.05 11.20
C SER A 207 8.65 8.20 12.11
N GLU A 208 9.25 8.35 13.30
CA GLU A 208 8.96 9.44 14.24
C GLU A 208 9.62 10.75 13.81
N TYR A 209 10.84 10.69 13.28
CA TYR A 209 11.56 11.88 12.81
C TYR A 209 10.79 12.63 11.72
N VAL A 210 10.06 11.93 10.87
CA VAL A 210 9.25 12.55 9.81
C VAL A 210 7.86 13.02 10.27
N GLN A 211 7.46 12.74 11.51
CA GLN A 211 6.27 13.37 12.13
C GLN A 211 6.60 14.76 12.70
N ASP A 212 7.86 14.98 13.09
CA ASP A 212 8.33 16.30 13.51
C ASP A 212 8.48 17.20 12.27
N THR A 213 7.61 18.21 12.19
CA THR A 213 7.58 19.17 11.09
C THR A 213 8.92 19.87 10.88
N GLU A 214 9.65 20.24 11.94
CA GLU A 214 10.92 20.93 11.79
C GLU A 214 12.01 20.01 11.25
N VAL A 215 12.08 18.77 11.76
CA VAL A 215 13.00 17.75 11.27
C VAL A 215 12.73 17.46 9.79
N LEU A 216 11.47 17.23 9.44
CA LEU A 216 11.05 16.97 8.07
C LEU A 216 11.43 18.12 7.13
N GLN A 217 11.16 19.37 7.50
CA GLN A 217 11.52 20.53 6.67
C GLN A 217 13.03 20.67 6.48
N ARG A 218 13.85 20.36 7.49
CA ARG A 218 15.31 20.32 7.33
C ARG A 218 15.76 19.22 6.37
N ILE A 219 15.17 18.03 6.46
CA ILE A 219 15.44 16.93 5.52
C ILE A 219 15.10 17.38 4.10
N LEU A 220 13.89 17.89 3.86
CA LEU A 220 13.43 18.35 2.54
C LEU A 220 14.33 19.42 1.94
N HIS A 221 14.78 20.36 2.78
CA HIS A 221 15.75 21.36 2.37
C HIS A 221 17.05 20.70 1.86
N HIS A 222 17.67 19.85 2.68
CA HIS A 222 18.99 19.24 2.36
C HIS A 222 18.96 18.19 1.25
N VAL A 223 17.82 17.54 1.00
CA VAL A 223 17.67 16.59 -0.10
C VAL A 223 17.23 17.26 -1.41
N SER A 224 16.94 18.56 -1.40
CA SER A 224 16.58 19.28 -2.62
C SER A 224 17.74 19.30 -3.62
N PHE A 225 17.40 19.26 -4.91
CA PHE A 225 18.39 19.34 -5.98
C PHE A 225 19.27 20.60 -5.90
N ALA A 226 18.68 21.73 -5.50
CA ALA A 226 19.37 22.99 -5.35
C ALA A 226 20.46 22.92 -4.27
N GLU A 227 20.17 22.32 -3.12
CA GLU A 227 21.17 22.12 -2.06
C GLU A 227 22.23 21.11 -2.46
N MET A 228 21.84 19.97 -3.02
CA MET A 228 22.79 18.93 -3.43
C MET A 228 23.78 19.40 -4.50
N SER A 229 23.37 20.31 -5.38
CA SER A 229 24.20 20.82 -6.48
C SER A 229 25.35 21.72 -6.02
N LYS A 230 25.33 22.24 -4.78
CA LYS A 230 26.32 23.20 -4.27
C LYS A 230 27.72 22.60 -4.07
N GLU A 231 27.83 21.31 -3.81
CA GLU A 231 29.12 20.65 -3.51
C GLU A 231 29.26 19.32 -4.25
N GLN A 232 29.79 19.34 -5.48
CA GLN A 232 29.91 18.15 -6.34
C GLN A 232 30.85 17.07 -5.79
N SER A 233 31.92 17.49 -5.09
CA SER A 233 32.94 16.61 -4.48
C SER A 233 32.38 15.71 -3.38
N ARG A 234 31.22 16.05 -2.82
CA ARG A 234 30.51 15.25 -1.82
C ARG A 234 30.02 13.91 -2.37
N TRP A 235 29.69 13.89 -3.66
CA TRP A 235 28.99 12.79 -4.31
C TRP A 235 29.89 11.92 -5.18
N SER A 236 31.04 12.46 -5.61
CA SER A 236 31.90 11.81 -6.59
C SER A 236 33.33 12.32 -6.58
N SER A 237 34.25 11.54 -7.14
CA SER A 237 35.59 12.02 -7.48
C SER A 237 35.57 13.13 -8.53
N ALA A 238 36.68 13.84 -8.70
CA ALA A 238 36.77 14.97 -9.64
C ALA A 238 36.33 14.60 -11.07
N ARG A 239 35.59 15.53 -11.69
CA ARG A 239 35.05 15.44 -13.07
C ARG A 239 35.28 16.78 -13.79
N PRO A 240 35.25 16.80 -15.13
CA PRO A 240 35.29 18.07 -15.88
C PRO A 240 34.08 18.95 -15.54
N ASP A 241 34.29 20.27 -15.45
CA ASP A 241 33.23 21.26 -15.15
C ASP A 241 32.07 21.22 -16.16
N ALA A 242 32.36 20.85 -17.41
CA ALA A 242 31.34 20.69 -18.46
C ALA A 242 30.37 19.53 -18.20
N THR A 243 30.72 18.60 -17.31
CA THR A 243 29.94 17.39 -17.00
C THR A 243 29.86 17.18 -15.47
N PRO A 244 29.16 18.06 -14.73
CA PRO A 244 29.00 17.92 -13.29
C PRO A 244 28.27 16.60 -12.94
N PHE A 245 28.47 16.10 -11.73
CA PHE A 245 27.86 14.85 -11.28
C PHE A 245 26.35 15.01 -11.02
N ILE A 246 25.98 16.04 -10.25
CA ILE A 246 24.60 16.51 -10.12
C ILE A 246 24.36 17.48 -11.28
N ARG A 247 23.69 16.99 -12.34
CA ARG A 247 23.63 17.66 -13.64
C ARG A 247 22.38 18.52 -13.86
N LYS A 248 21.19 17.91 -13.89
CA LYS A 248 19.92 18.61 -14.15
C LYS A 248 18.77 18.25 -13.21
N GLY A 249 18.77 17.05 -12.61
CA GLY A 249 17.74 16.66 -11.63
C GLY A 249 16.32 16.52 -12.16
N GLN A 250 16.12 16.58 -13.48
CA GLN A 250 14.80 16.64 -14.11
C GLN A 250 14.38 15.32 -14.77
N VAL A 251 13.09 15.23 -15.10
CA VAL A 251 12.48 14.21 -15.98
C VAL A 251 12.25 14.83 -17.36
N GLY A 252 12.44 14.05 -18.43
CA GLY A 252 12.19 14.44 -19.82
C GLY A 252 13.38 15.01 -20.60
N ASP A 253 14.60 15.02 -20.04
CA ASP A 253 15.79 15.51 -20.78
C ASP A 253 16.10 14.64 -22.01
N TRP A 254 15.66 13.39 -22.00
CA TRP A 254 15.79 12.48 -23.13
C TRP A 254 15.21 13.01 -24.45
N GLN A 255 14.17 13.85 -24.40
CA GLN A 255 13.52 14.41 -25.60
C GLN A 255 14.47 15.28 -26.43
N HIS A 256 15.54 15.80 -25.83
CA HIS A 256 16.55 16.61 -26.52
C HIS A 256 17.74 15.80 -27.05
N HIS A 257 17.79 14.49 -26.77
CA HIS A 257 18.94 13.63 -27.08
C HIS A 257 18.61 12.51 -28.08
N PHE A 258 17.42 11.93 -27.97
CA PHE A 258 17.01 10.83 -28.84
C PHE A 258 16.54 11.34 -30.21
N SER A 259 17.07 10.75 -31.27
CA SER A 259 16.46 10.85 -32.60
C SER A 259 15.18 10.00 -32.66
N PRO A 260 14.22 10.30 -33.55
CA PRO A 260 12.99 9.51 -33.69
C PRO A 260 13.24 8.01 -33.91
N LYS A 261 14.31 7.66 -34.63
CA LYS A 261 14.72 6.27 -34.85
C LYS A 261 15.15 5.59 -33.55
N GLN A 262 16.00 6.27 -32.76
CA GLN A 262 16.45 5.74 -31.47
C GLN A 262 15.29 5.64 -30.47
N THR A 263 14.38 6.61 -30.48
CA THR A 263 13.17 6.57 -29.66
C THR A 263 12.34 5.32 -29.96
N ALA A 264 12.03 5.09 -31.24
CA ALA A 264 11.28 3.91 -31.66
C ALA A 264 11.99 2.59 -31.30
N GLN A 265 13.33 2.55 -31.39
CA GLN A 265 14.12 1.37 -31.05
C GLN A 265 14.04 1.02 -29.55
N LEU A 266 14.30 1.99 -28.67
CA LEU A 266 14.24 1.74 -27.23
C LEU A 266 12.81 1.48 -26.77
N LEU A 267 11.82 2.16 -27.33
CA LEU A 267 10.40 1.92 -27.02
C LEU A 267 9.97 0.51 -27.42
N ALA A 268 10.36 0.03 -28.60
CA ALA A 268 10.05 -1.33 -29.03
C ALA A 268 10.69 -2.40 -28.13
N VAL A 269 11.89 -2.13 -27.58
CA VAL A 269 12.52 -3.02 -26.60
C VAL A 269 11.79 -2.94 -25.26
N PHE A 270 11.43 -1.74 -24.81
CA PHE A 270 10.62 -1.52 -23.61
C PHE A 270 9.33 -2.33 -23.68
N ASP A 271 8.47 -2.05 -24.66
CA ASP A 271 7.18 -2.72 -24.86
C ASP A 271 7.34 -4.24 -24.84
N LYS A 272 8.27 -4.78 -25.65
CA LYS A 272 8.51 -6.23 -25.74
C LYS A 272 8.95 -6.85 -24.41
N ARG A 273 9.71 -6.11 -23.60
CA ARG A 273 10.30 -6.61 -22.35
C ARG A 273 9.38 -6.42 -21.14
N THR A 274 8.51 -5.40 -21.17
CA THR A 274 7.68 -5.02 -20.01
C THR A 274 6.25 -5.51 -20.06
N GLN A 275 5.73 -5.86 -21.24
CA GLN A 275 4.34 -6.24 -21.46
C GLN A 275 3.81 -7.31 -20.51
N GLU A 276 4.58 -8.38 -20.25
CA GLU A 276 4.15 -9.47 -19.35
C GLU A 276 4.17 -9.07 -17.87
N ALA A 277 4.91 -8.02 -17.52
CA ALA A 277 5.08 -7.53 -16.15
C ALA A 277 4.20 -6.32 -15.82
N GLY A 278 3.37 -5.85 -16.77
CA GLY A 278 2.54 -4.65 -16.63
C GLY A 278 3.34 -3.35 -16.46
N LEU A 279 4.62 -3.36 -16.85
CA LEU A 279 5.58 -2.29 -16.57
C LEU A 279 5.48 -1.13 -17.56
N GLU A 280 4.73 -1.28 -18.66
CA GLU A 280 4.44 -0.22 -19.63
C GLU A 280 3.70 0.98 -19.02
N LEU A 281 3.02 0.77 -17.89
CA LEU A 281 2.27 1.80 -17.18
C LEU A 281 3.11 2.57 -16.15
N LEU A 282 4.36 2.17 -15.87
CA LEU A 282 5.20 2.93 -14.92
C LEU A 282 5.58 4.31 -15.44
N TRP A 283 5.71 4.45 -16.77
CA TRP A 283 6.11 5.69 -17.43
C TRP A 283 5.20 5.96 -18.62
N PRO A 284 3.91 6.28 -18.37
CA PRO A 284 2.96 6.52 -19.44
C PRO A 284 3.43 7.65 -20.36
N GLU A 285 4.23 8.59 -19.86
CA GLU A 285 4.78 9.73 -20.59
C GLU A 285 5.65 9.38 -21.81
N LEU A 286 6.07 8.13 -21.94
CA LEU A 286 6.85 7.64 -23.07
C LEU A 286 6.04 7.52 -24.37
N TYR A 287 4.70 7.53 -24.29
CA TYR A 287 3.83 7.33 -25.46
C TYR A 287 3.33 8.67 -26.05
N PRO A 288 3.36 8.89 -27.37
CA PRO A 288 3.03 10.19 -28.01
C PRO A 288 1.63 10.77 -27.71
N ASN A 289 0.72 9.95 -27.21
CA ASN A 289 -0.65 10.33 -26.84
C ASN A 289 -0.92 10.18 -25.35
N TRP A 290 0.11 10.03 -24.51
CA TRP A 290 -0.06 9.82 -23.08
C TRP A 290 -0.83 10.94 -22.40
N GLN A 291 -0.79 12.18 -22.88
CA GLN A 291 -1.58 13.26 -22.27
C GLN A 291 -3.07 13.16 -22.63
N ALA A 292 -3.40 12.54 -23.76
CA ALA A 292 -4.77 12.19 -24.14
C ALA A 292 -5.22 10.92 -23.40
N ALA A 293 -4.31 9.95 -23.20
CA ALA A 293 -4.52 8.74 -22.41
C ALA A 293 -4.47 8.97 -20.90
N ALA A 294 -3.79 10.01 -20.40
CA ALA A 294 -3.69 10.39 -18.99
C ALA A 294 -4.82 11.31 -18.55
N ARG A 295 -5.50 11.93 -19.51
CA ARG A 295 -6.88 12.38 -19.33
C ARG A 295 -7.88 11.21 -19.25
N GLN A 296 -7.42 9.99 -19.57
CA GLN A 296 -8.15 8.73 -19.39
C GLN A 296 -7.51 7.81 -18.32
N THR A 297 -6.35 8.14 -17.75
CA THR A 297 -5.81 7.40 -16.61
C THR A 297 -6.58 7.83 -15.40
N ASN A 298 -7.26 6.85 -14.83
CA ASN A 298 -8.11 7.01 -13.69
C ASN A 298 -7.27 7.19 -12.42
N THR A 299 -6.60 8.34 -12.28
CA THR A 299 -6.01 8.73 -10.98
C THR A 299 -7.16 8.76 -9.99
N PRO A 300 -7.19 7.84 -9.02
CA PRO A 300 -8.36 7.68 -8.20
C PRO A 300 -8.58 8.94 -7.37
N GLU A 301 -9.75 9.53 -7.49
CA GLU A 301 -10.17 10.63 -6.62
C GLU A 301 -10.47 10.03 -5.24
N ILE A 302 -9.86 10.56 -4.17
CA ILE A 302 -10.24 10.21 -2.80
C ILE A 302 -10.88 11.42 -2.14
N LEU A 303 -12.18 11.32 -1.91
CA LEU A 303 -12.96 12.27 -1.12
C LEU A 303 -12.78 11.94 0.36
N ASP A 304 -12.03 12.78 1.07
CA ASP A 304 -11.83 12.64 2.51
C ASP A 304 -12.87 13.44 3.30
N LEU A 305 -13.88 12.74 3.81
CA LEU A 305 -14.96 13.32 4.62
C LEU A 305 -14.68 13.20 6.13
N LEU A 306 -13.51 12.68 6.52
CA LEU A 306 -13.14 12.43 7.92
C LEU A 306 -12.46 13.63 8.60
N GLN A 307 -11.87 14.54 7.82
CA GLN A 307 -10.94 15.60 8.26
C GLN A 307 -11.52 16.65 9.23
N SER A 308 -12.81 16.60 9.58
CA SER A 308 -13.42 17.55 10.51
C SER A 308 -14.24 16.96 11.67
N GLN A 309 -14.40 15.63 11.77
CA GLN A 309 -15.40 15.04 12.69
C GLN A 309 -14.94 13.80 13.48
N LEU A 310 -13.95 13.04 13.04
CA LEU A 310 -13.67 11.72 13.65
C LEU A 310 -13.05 11.78 15.05
N SER A 311 -12.14 12.72 15.33
CA SER A 311 -11.51 12.79 16.67
C SER A 311 -12.51 13.27 17.73
N SER A 312 -13.39 14.21 17.39
CA SER A 312 -14.48 14.64 18.27
C SER A 312 -15.51 13.54 18.47
N GLN A 313 -15.94 12.85 17.41
CA GLN A 313 -16.94 11.79 17.52
C GLN A 313 -16.40 10.56 18.26
N PHE A 314 -15.14 10.17 18.04
CA PHE A 314 -14.51 9.09 18.78
C PHE A 314 -14.45 9.40 20.28
N ALA A 315 -14.00 10.60 20.63
CA ALA A 315 -13.97 11.06 22.02
C ALA A 315 -15.38 11.06 22.65
N GLU A 316 -16.39 11.57 21.95
CA GLU A 316 -17.79 11.59 22.41
C GLU A 316 -18.37 10.19 22.59
N ASP A 317 -18.23 9.32 21.58
CA ASP A 317 -18.72 7.94 21.62
C ASP A 317 -18.07 7.18 22.78
N VAL A 318 -16.74 7.27 22.94
CA VAL A 318 -16.01 6.62 24.06
C VAL A 318 -16.45 7.18 25.41
N LYS A 319 -16.61 8.51 25.53
CA LYS A 319 -17.07 9.14 26.78
C LYS A 319 -18.45 8.65 27.21
N GLN A 320 -19.39 8.63 26.28
CA GLN A 320 -20.75 8.19 26.56
C GLN A 320 -20.76 6.70 26.94
N SER A 321 -20.04 5.88 26.18
CA SER A 321 -20.13 4.41 26.28
C SER A 321 -19.31 3.79 27.42
N LEU A 322 -18.21 4.41 27.84
CA LEU A 322 -17.46 3.96 29.02
C LEU A 322 -18.16 4.29 30.34
N SER A 323 -19.11 5.23 30.33
CA SER A 323 -19.88 5.62 31.51
C SER A 323 -21.13 4.75 31.74
N GLU A 324 -21.40 3.79 30.85
CA GLU A 324 -22.55 2.89 30.94
C GLU A 324 -22.37 1.82 32.04
N ALA A 325 -23.48 1.27 32.55
CA ALA A 325 -23.44 0.23 33.58
C ALA A 325 -22.64 -1.03 33.16
N ILE A 326 -22.66 -1.34 31.86
CA ILE A 326 -21.71 -2.24 31.23
C ILE A 326 -20.95 -1.39 30.22
N PRO A 327 -19.68 -1.02 30.50
CA PRO A 327 -18.89 -0.24 29.58
C PRO A 327 -18.83 -0.91 28.20
N ARG A 328 -18.92 -0.13 27.14
CA ARG A 328 -18.77 -0.62 25.77
C ARG A 328 -17.89 0.30 24.96
N ILE A 329 -17.27 -0.22 23.91
CA ILE A 329 -16.59 0.59 22.89
C ILE A 329 -17.03 0.04 21.54
N SER A 330 -17.54 0.91 20.67
CA SER A 330 -18.00 0.49 19.35
C SER A 330 -16.86 -0.17 18.55
N HIS A 331 -17.12 -1.37 18.04
CA HIS A 331 -16.14 -2.12 17.26
C HIS A 331 -15.62 -1.37 16.02
N LYS A 332 -16.37 -0.41 15.47
CA LYS A 332 -15.91 0.41 14.32
C LYS A 332 -14.56 1.07 14.59
N TYR A 333 -14.24 1.35 15.86
CA TYR A 333 -12.98 1.98 16.25
C TYR A 333 -11.78 1.03 16.27
N VAL A 334 -11.99 -0.28 16.12
CA VAL A 334 -10.88 -1.23 16.04
C VAL A 334 -10.11 -1.06 14.73
N TYR A 335 -10.77 -0.60 13.67
CA TYR A 335 -10.23 -0.49 12.32
C TYR A 335 -9.42 0.80 12.09
N ASP A 336 -8.48 1.09 13.00
CA ASP A 336 -7.34 1.93 12.63
C ASP A 336 -6.37 1.13 11.73
N ALA A 337 -5.26 1.72 11.30
CA ALA A 337 -4.33 1.05 10.39
C ALA A 337 -3.84 -0.32 10.91
N GLU A 338 -3.55 -0.44 12.22
CA GLU A 338 -3.08 -1.69 12.79
C GLU A 338 -4.22 -2.70 12.97
N GLY A 339 -5.41 -2.27 13.39
CA GLY A 339 -6.54 -3.18 13.50
C GLY A 339 -7.02 -3.68 12.15
N SER A 340 -7.01 -2.87 11.10
CA SER A 340 -7.26 -3.32 9.73
C SER A 340 -6.24 -4.38 9.28
N ARG A 341 -4.95 -4.19 9.60
CA ARG A 341 -3.90 -5.18 9.31
C ARG A 341 -4.13 -6.50 10.07
N LEU A 342 -4.46 -6.43 11.35
CA LEU A 342 -4.77 -7.60 12.18
C LEU A 342 -6.02 -8.33 11.68
N PHE A 343 -7.04 -7.60 11.22
CA PHE A 343 -8.24 -8.19 10.63
C PHE A 343 -7.92 -8.92 9.33
N GLU A 344 -7.11 -8.34 8.44
CA GLU A 344 -6.63 -9.00 7.23
C GLU A 344 -5.83 -10.29 7.53
N GLU A 345 -5.14 -10.36 8.66
CA GLU A 345 -4.49 -11.58 9.11
C GLU A 345 -5.52 -12.62 9.61
N LEU A 346 -6.55 -12.18 10.35
CA LEU A 346 -7.65 -13.02 10.82
C LEU A 346 -8.42 -13.66 9.66
N THR A 347 -8.69 -12.91 8.59
CA THR A 347 -9.44 -13.42 7.42
C THR A 347 -8.73 -14.54 6.67
N ARG A 348 -7.41 -14.68 6.85
CA ARG A 348 -6.59 -15.76 6.27
C ARG A 348 -6.51 -17.00 7.17
N SER A 349 -7.06 -16.95 8.38
CA SER A 349 -7.06 -18.09 9.29
C SER A 349 -7.99 -19.21 8.80
N ASP A 350 -7.54 -20.46 8.87
CA ASP A 350 -8.34 -21.63 8.52
C ASP A 350 -9.64 -21.72 9.36
N THR A 351 -9.61 -21.19 10.58
CA THR A 351 -10.75 -21.17 11.51
C THR A 351 -11.80 -20.12 11.13
N TYR A 352 -11.43 -19.03 10.44
CA TYR A 352 -12.36 -17.95 10.08
C TYR A 352 -12.98 -18.22 8.70
N TYR A 353 -13.99 -19.10 8.66
CA TYR A 353 -14.58 -19.54 7.40
C TYR A 353 -15.29 -18.42 6.61
N LEU A 354 -15.77 -17.36 7.28
CA LEU A 354 -16.69 -16.38 6.70
C LEU A 354 -16.14 -15.79 5.41
N THR A 355 -14.91 -15.26 5.44
CA THR A 355 -14.30 -14.60 4.29
C THR A 355 -14.17 -15.56 3.11
N ARG A 356 -13.65 -16.77 3.33
CA ARG A 356 -13.46 -17.77 2.28
C ARG A 356 -14.78 -18.24 1.69
N THR A 357 -15.79 -18.45 2.53
CA THR A 357 -17.10 -18.92 2.10
C THR A 357 -17.81 -17.87 1.25
N GLU A 358 -17.73 -16.60 1.65
CA GLU A 358 -18.26 -15.49 0.85
C GLU A 358 -17.47 -15.29 -0.46
N ASP A 359 -16.14 -15.44 -0.43
CA ASP A 359 -15.27 -15.39 -1.61
C ASP A 359 -15.67 -16.45 -2.65
N GLU A 360 -15.89 -17.70 -2.22
CA GLU A 360 -16.35 -18.80 -3.06
C GLU A 360 -17.71 -18.51 -3.72
N ILE A 361 -18.67 -17.94 -2.97
CA ILE A 361 -19.98 -17.55 -3.50
C ILE A 361 -19.80 -16.45 -4.57
N LEU A 362 -19.04 -15.40 -4.28
CA LEU A 362 -18.83 -14.28 -5.22
C LEU A 362 -18.07 -14.73 -6.47
N GLN A 363 -17.03 -15.54 -6.33
CA GLN A 363 -16.30 -16.11 -7.45
C GLN A 363 -17.21 -16.90 -8.38
N ARG A 364 -18.11 -17.71 -7.82
CA ARG A 364 -19.01 -18.57 -8.59
C ARG A 364 -20.16 -17.80 -9.23
N TYR A 365 -20.74 -16.85 -8.50
CA TYR A 365 -22.03 -16.24 -8.85
C TYR A 365 -21.94 -14.78 -9.29
N ALA A 366 -20.76 -14.15 -9.33
CA ALA A 366 -20.63 -12.76 -9.80
C ALA A 366 -21.29 -12.52 -11.17
N PRO A 367 -21.09 -13.35 -12.22
CA PRO A 367 -21.79 -13.14 -13.50
C PRO A 367 -23.32 -13.16 -13.35
N GLU A 368 -23.87 -14.12 -12.58
CA GLU A 368 -25.32 -14.22 -12.36
C GLU A 368 -25.88 -13.04 -11.54
N ILE A 369 -25.12 -12.53 -10.57
CA ILE A 369 -25.45 -11.34 -9.79
C ILE A 369 -25.53 -10.13 -10.73
N ILE A 370 -24.51 -9.95 -11.57
CA ILE A 370 -24.44 -8.83 -12.50
C ILE A 370 -25.57 -8.91 -13.54
N ASP A 371 -25.95 -10.10 -14.00
CA ASP A 371 -27.08 -10.29 -14.94
C ASP A 371 -28.44 -9.81 -14.39
N GLN A 372 -28.61 -9.66 -13.08
CA GLN A 372 -29.83 -9.11 -12.49
C GLN A 372 -29.90 -7.58 -12.53
N LEU A 373 -28.78 -6.90 -12.80
CA LEU A 373 -28.66 -5.45 -12.66
C LEU A 373 -29.00 -4.74 -13.96
N ASN A 374 -29.42 -3.48 -13.85
CA ASN A 374 -29.56 -2.59 -15.00
C ASN A 374 -28.22 -2.33 -15.70
N GLU A 375 -28.25 -1.91 -16.96
CA GLU A 375 -27.06 -1.45 -17.68
C GLU A 375 -26.44 -0.23 -17.00
N ASN A 376 -25.11 -0.05 -17.18
CA ASN A 376 -24.36 1.09 -16.66
C ASN A 376 -24.55 1.27 -15.14
N THR A 377 -24.40 0.17 -14.38
CA THR A 377 -24.58 0.17 -12.93
C THR A 377 -23.25 0.48 -12.24
N ALA A 378 -23.23 1.47 -11.36
CA ALA A 378 -22.11 1.78 -10.47
C ALA A 378 -22.05 0.79 -9.30
N LEU A 379 -20.85 0.31 -8.97
CA LEU A 379 -20.60 -0.56 -7.82
C LEU A 379 -20.17 0.29 -6.62
N VAL A 380 -20.92 0.24 -5.53
CA VAL A 380 -20.60 1.01 -4.32
C VAL A 380 -20.41 0.04 -3.16
N GLU A 381 -19.29 0.10 -2.47
CA GLU A 381 -18.98 -0.83 -1.38
C GLU A 381 -18.88 -0.15 -0.03
N LEU A 382 -19.64 -0.64 0.94
CA LEU A 382 -19.60 -0.20 2.33
C LEU A 382 -18.59 -1.05 3.12
N GLY A 383 -17.53 -0.40 3.63
CA GLY A 383 -16.48 -1.09 4.38
C GLY A 383 -15.58 -1.90 3.44
N SER A 384 -15.01 -1.23 2.43
CA SER A 384 -14.35 -1.91 1.32
C SER A 384 -13.13 -2.71 1.72
N GLY A 385 -12.43 -2.32 2.79
CA GLY A 385 -11.19 -2.96 3.18
C GLY A 385 -10.21 -3.07 2.00
N SER A 386 -9.67 -4.27 1.79
CA SER A 386 -8.75 -4.58 0.67
C SER A 386 -9.47 -4.79 -0.67
N SER A 387 -10.80 -4.81 -0.69
CA SER A 387 -11.64 -5.06 -1.87
C SER A 387 -11.33 -6.35 -2.62
N ALA A 388 -10.63 -7.31 -1.98
CA ALA A 388 -10.15 -8.52 -2.63
C ALA A 388 -11.29 -9.36 -3.24
N LYS A 389 -12.37 -9.57 -2.46
CA LYS A 389 -13.59 -10.27 -2.89
C LYS A 389 -14.36 -9.49 -3.96
N THR A 390 -14.33 -8.17 -3.88
CA THR A 390 -15.08 -7.28 -4.77
C THR A 390 -14.59 -7.34 -6.21
N ARG A 391 -13.34 -7.78 -6.42
CA ARG A 391 -12.75 -8.02 -7.73
C ARG A 391 -13.62 -8.90 -8.63
N TYR A 392 -14.26 -9.94 -8.10
CA TYR A 392 -15.16 -10.78 -8.90
C TYR A 392 -16.33 -10.00 -9.50
N LEU A 393 -16.91 -9.06 -8.73
CA LEU A 393 -17.99 -8.19 -9.21
C LEU A 393 -17.47 -7.12 -10.17
N ILE A 394 -16.27 -6.58 -9.92
CA ILE A 394 -15.60 -5.62 -10.81
C ILE A 394 -15.33 -6.27 -12.17
N ASP A 395 -14.74 -7.47 -12.19
CA ASP A 395 -14.43 -8.22 -13.43
C ASP A 395 -15.71 -8.49 -14.23
N ALA A 396 -16.77 -8.95 -13.57
CA ALA A 396 -18.05 -9.23 -14.21
C ALA A 396 -18.72 -7.95 -14.75
N LEU A 397 -18.65 -6.82 -14.03
CA LEU A 397 -19.16 -5.54 -14.51
C LEU A 397 -18.35 -5.04 -15.69
N LEU A 398 -17.02 -5.01 -15.61
CA LEU A 398 -16.14 -4.59 -16.70
C LEU A 398 -16.39 -5.41 -17.97
N ALA A 399 -16.55 -6.73 -17.84
CA ALA A 399 -16.88 -7.61 -18.97
C ALA A 399 -18.23 -7.25 -19.62
N ARG A 400 -19.20 -6.76 -18.84
CA ARG A 400 -20.54 -6.43 -19.32
C ARG A 400 -20.67 -5.00 -19.87
N GLN A 401 -20.11 -4.01 -19.18
CA GLN A 401 -20.34 -2.58 -19.45
C GLN A 401 -19.08 -1.79 -19.83
N GLY A 402 -17.90 -2.43 -19.82
CA GLY A 402 -16.65 -1.82 -20.29
C GLY A 402 -16.13 -0.68 -19.41
N ASP A 403 -15.39 0.23 -20.04
CA ASP A 403 -14.61 1.31 -19.41
C ASP A 403 -15.46 2.38 -18.70
N ASP A 404 -16.79 2.30 -18.79
CA ASP A 404 -17.70 3.18 -18.03
C ASP A 404 -17.98 2.68 -16.61
N THR A 405 -17.44 1.53 -16.23
CA THR A 405 -17.59 0.96 -14.89
C THR A 405 -17.03 1.88 -13.82
N LEU A 406 -17.92 2.32 -12.92
CA LEU A 406 -17.58 3.11 -11.73
C LEU A 406 -17.63 2.22 -10.49
N TYR A 407 -16.53 2.20 -9.75
CA TYR A 407 -16.41 1.62 -8.42
C TYR A 407 -16.21 2.72 -7.36
N VAL A 408 -16.96 2.63 -6.27
CA VAL A 408 -16.96 3.62 -5.18
C VAL A 408 -16.73 2.88 -3.86
N PRO A 409 -15.46 2.66 -3.45
CA PRO A 409 -15.14 2.10 -2.15
C PRO A 409 -15.32 3.15 -1.04
N ILE A 410 -16.09 2.81 0.00
CA ILE A 410 -16.28 3.61 1.21
C ILE A 410 -15.60 2.90 2.38
N ASP A 411 -14.65 3.56 3.05
CA ASP A 411 -13.98 3.01 4.22
C ASP A 411 -13.64 4.08 5.27
N ILE A 412 -13.68 3.70 6.55
CA ILE A 412 -13.38 4.59 7.68
C ILE A 412 -11.87 4.83 7.83
N SER A 413 -11.02 3.97 7.27
CA SER A 413 -9.57 4.11 7.30
C SER A 413 -9.06 4.77 6.01
N ARG A 414 -8.87 6.09 6.02
CA ARG A 414 -8.33 6.85 4.87
C ARG A 414 -7.01 6.27 4.34
N LYS A 415 -6.13 5.83 5.24
CA LYS A 415 -4.84 5.26 4.85
C LYS A 415 -5.03 3.94 4.10
N PHE A 416 -5.80 3.01 4.68
CA PHE A 416 -6.05 1.70 4.08
C PHE A 416 -6.82 1.80 2.77
N LEU A 417 -7.81 2.71 2.71
CA LEU A 417 -8.51 3.04 1.48
C LEU A 417 -7.55 3.51 0.38
N GLY A 418 -6.60 4.38 0.71
CA GLY A 418 -5.60 4.88 -0.24
C GLY A 418 -4.77 3.75 -0.83
N GLU A 419 -4.23 2.88 0.02
CA GLU A 419 -3.44 1.71 -0.38
C GLU A 419 -4.26 0.76 -1.28
N SER A 420 -5.51 0.45 -0.89
CA SER A 420 -6.41 -0.42 -1.67
C SER A 420 -6.75 0.16 -3.04
N VAL A 421 -7.07 1.45 -3.08
CA VAL A 421 -7.47 2.17 -4.30
C VAL A 421 -6.29 2.33 -5.27
N GLU A 422 -5.07 2.53 -4.78
CA GLU A 422 -3.87 2.54 -5.61
C GLU A 422 -3.62 1.18 -6.28
N VAL A 423 -3.74 0.09 -5.52
CA VAL A 423 -3.61 -1.28 -6.05
C VAL A 423 -4.70 -1.57 -7.07
N LEU A 424 -5.95 -1.20 -6.82
CA LEU A 424 -7.05 -1.39 -7.77
C LEU A 424 -6.88 -0.56 -9.03
N ALA A 425 -6.46 0.70 -8.92
CA ALA A 425 -6.22 1.56 -10.09
C ALA A 425 -5.08 1.01 -10.97
N HIS A 426 -4.07 0.39 -10.36
CA HIS A 426 -3.01 -0.33 -11.05
C HIS A 426 -3.53 -1.59 -11.76
N ASP A 427 -4.30 -2.41 -11.07
CA ASP A 427 -4.77 -3.69 -11.60
C ASP A 427 -5.91 -3.53 -12.63
N TYR A 428 -6.66 -2.44 -12.55
CA TYR A 428 -7.82 -2.13 -13.40
C TYR A 428 -7.69 -0.74 -14.05
N PRO A 429 -6.87 -0.57 -15.09
CA PRO A 429 -6.62 0.75 -15.70
C PRO A 429 -7.88 1.41 -16.30
N ASN A 430 -8.88 0.59 -16.67
CA ASN A 430 -10.14 1.05 -17.26
C ASN A 430 -11.28 1.20 -16.23
N LEU A 431 -11.05 0.86 -14.96
CA LEU A 431 -12.05 1.02 -13.91
C LEU A 431 -12.04 2.45 -13.40
N LYS A 432 -13.18 3.12 -13.37
CA LYS A 432 -13.32 4.43 -12.71
C LYS A 432 -13.44 4.24 -11.20
N ILE A 433 -12.60 4.90 -10.40
CA ILE A 433 -12.58 4.73 -8.94
C ILE A 433 -12.76 6.08 -8.25
N LEU A 434 -13.79 6.17 -7.41
CA LEU A 434 -14.01 7.28 -6.49
C LEU A 434 -13.93 6.74 -5.06
N GLY A 435 -12.77 6.87 -4.42
CA GLY A 435 -12.60 6.51 -3.02
C GLY A 435 -13.29 7.51 -2.09
N VAL A 436 -13.98 7.02 -1.08
CA VAL A 436 -14.66 7.85 -0.07
C VAL A 436 -14.18 7.44 1.31
N ALA A 437 -13.31 8.26 1.92
CA ALA A 437 -12.95 8.05 3.31
C ALA A 437 -14.05 8.62 4.20
N ALA A 438 -14.87 7.75 4.79
CA ALA A 438 -16.03 8.09 5.60
C ALA A 438 -16.49 6.89 6.44
N ASP A 439 -17.27 7.14 7.50
CA ASP A 439 -18.13 6.08 8.03
C ASP A 439 -19.28 5.76 7.06
N TYR A 440 -20.04 4.69 7.33
CA TYR A 440 -21.14 4.26 6.45
C TYR A 440 -22.19 5.36 6.23
N TYR A 441 -22.55 6.11 7.27
CA TYR A 441 -23.64 7.10 7.21
C TYR A 441 -23.27 8.29 6.34
N THR A 442 -22.08 8.83 6.57
CA THR A 442 -21.51 9.94 5.83
C THR A 442 -21.20 9.53 4.39
N GLY A 443 -20.61 8.35 4.19
CA GLY A 443 -20.28 7.81 2.87
C GLY A 443 -21.53 7.55 2.01
N LEU A 444 -22.62 7.03 2.60
CA LEU A 444 -23.89 6.88 1.91
C LEU A 444 -24.46 8.21 1.40
N GLY A 445 -24.12 9.36 2.03
CA GLY A 445 -24.48 10.68 1.53
C GLY A 445 -23.97 10.98 0.12
N VAL A 446 -22.84 10.39 -0.28
CA VAL A 446 -22.23 10.58 -1.61
C VAL A 446 -23.11 10.00 -2.73
N LEU A 447 -23.91 8.96 -2.43
CA LEU A 447 -24.70 8.22 -3.41
C LEU A 447 -25.65 9.11 -4.22
N SER A 448 -26.38 10.02 -3.57
CA SER A 448 -27.37 10.87 -4.23
C SER A 448 -26.74 12.10 -4.88
N GLU A 449 -25.64 12.59 -4.32
CA GLU A 449 -24.96 13.81 -4.79
C GLU A 449 -24.12 13.55 -6.04
N ARG A 450 -23.28 12.51 -6.01
CA ARG A 450 -22.23 12.28 -7.01
C ARG A 450 -22.56 11.19 -8.02
N ILE A 451 -23.39 10.20 -7.67
CA ILE A 451 -23.66 9.04 -8.54
C ILE A 451 -25.05 9.17 -9.17
N LYS A 452 -25.10 9.33 -10.49
CA LYS A 452 -26.36 9.45 -11.26
C LYS A 452 -26.80 8.16 -11.94
N GLN A 453 -25.90 7.18 -12.01
CA GLN A 453 -26.16 5.86 -12.57
C GLN A 453 -27.00 5.00 -11.61
N PRO A 454 -27.66 3.94 -12.10
CA PRO A 454 -28.11 2.84 -11.24
C PRO A 454 -26.95 2.33 -10.38
N LYS A 455 -27.23 1.86 -9.18
CA LYS A 455 -26.25 1.50 -8.17
C LYS A 455 -26.49 0.08 -7.69
N LEU A 456 -25.42 -0.70 -7.61
CA LEU A 456 -25.34 -1.86 -6.75
C LEU A 456 -24.56 -1.45 -5.50
N VAL A 457 -25.27 -1.22 -4.39
CA VAL A 457 -24.61 -1.05 -3.09
C VAL A 457 -24.31 -2.43 -2.54
N ILE A 458 -23.07 -2.71 -2.18
CA ILE A 458 -22.65 -3.97 -1.59
C ILE A 458 -22.20 -3.75 -0.14
N TRP A 459 -22.58 -4.68 0.74
CA TRP A 459 -22.15 -4.72 2.12
C TRP A 459 -21.83 -6.17 2.50
N LEU A 460 -20.53 -6.49 2.44
CA LEU A 460 -20.01 -7.85 2.53
C LEU A 460 -19.53 -8.18 3.94
N GLY A 461 -19.08 -9.41 4.16
CA GLY A 461 -18.41 -9.82 5.40
C GLY A 461 -19.33 -10.06 6.59
N SER A 462 -20.65 -10.00 6.40
CA SER A 462 -21.64 -10.11 7.47
C SER A 462 -21.56 -9.00 8.53
N ASP A 463 -21.07 -7.82 8.15
CA ASP A 463 -21.05 -6.63 9.01
C ASP A 463 -22.45 -6.20 9.48
N ILE A 464 -23.50 -6.50 8.70
CA ILE A 464 -24.90 -6.29 9.13
C ILE A 464 -25.21 -7.02 10.46
N GLY A 465 -24.54 -8.14 10.72
CA GLY A 465 -24.68 -8.90 11.96
C GLY A 465 -24.18 -8.16 13.19
N HIS A 466 -23.49 -7.03 13.03
CA HIS A 466 -23.06 -6.20 14.16
C HIS A 466 -24.20 -5.37 14.77
N LEU A 467 -25.37 -5.39 14.12
CA LEU A 467 -26.58 -4.69 14.53
C LEU A 467 -27.62 -5.70 15.02
N SER A 468 -28.45 -5.28 15.97
CA SER A 468 -29.65 -6.05 16.30
C SER A 468 -30.58 -6.15 15.08
N TYR A 469 -31.45 -7.15 15.01
CA TYR A 469 -32.41 -7.26 13.89
C TYR A 469 -33.22 -5.98 13.67
N ALA A 470 -33.61 -5.30 14.76
CA ALA A 470 -34.34 -4.04 14.71
C ALA A 470 -33.47 -2.89 14.17
N ASP A 471 -32.23 -2.76 14.65
CA ASP A 471 -31.31 -1.71 14.20
C ASP A 471 -30.87 -1.93 12.75
N ALA A 472 -30.65 -3.18 12.35
CA ALA A 472 -30.36 -3.59 10.98
C ALA A 472 -31.51 -3.17 10.04
N GLY A 473 -32.75 -3.57 10.35
CA GLY A 473 -33.92 -3.17 9.56
C GLY A 473 -34.13 -1.65 9.53
N TRP A 474 -33.91 -0.96 10.66
CA TRP A 474 -33.97 0.50 10.73
C TRP A 474 -32.92 1.17 9.84
N LEU A 475 -31.67 0.71 9.87
CA LEU A 475 -30.58 1.25 9.05
C LEU A 475 -30.85 1.00 7.57
N LEU A 476 -31.23 -0.23 7.20
CA LEU A 476 -31.59 -0.55 5.82
C LEU A 476 -32.70 0.36 5.32
N ARG A 477 -33.74 0.61 6.12
CA ARG A 477 -34.87 1.48 5.73
C ARG A 477 -34.50 2.95 5.67
N ASN A 478 -33.87 3.48 6.70
CA ASN A 478 -33.72 4.92 6.88
C ASN A 478 -32.44 5.45 6.26
N GLU A 479 -31.38 4.64 6.21
CA GLU A 479 -30.10 5.08 5.69
C GLU A 479 -29.86 4.62 4.26
N ILE A 480 -30.13 3.35 3.95
CA ILE A 480 -29.84 2.83 2.60
C ILE A 480 -31.04 3.06 1.67
N ARG A 481 -32.20 2.46 1.96
CA ARG A 481 -33.39 2.47 1.08
C ARG A 481 -33.81 3.86 0.65
N ARG A 482 -33.76 4.86 1.53
CA ARG A 482 -34.12 6.26 1.23
C ARG A 482 -33.22 6.94 0.20
N ARG A 483 -32.01 6.41 0.00
CA ARG A 483 -31.01 6.93 -0.96
C ARG A 483 -30.99 6.12 -2.26
N LEU A 484 -31.79 5.05 -2.35
CA LEU A 484 -31.90 4.18 -3.51
C LEU A 484 -33.18 4.46 -4.32
N SER A 485 -33.01 4.52 -5.63
CA SER A 485 -34.06 4.54 -6.65
C SER A 485 -34.59 3.13 -6.92
N PRO A 486 -35.74 2.96 -7.59
CA PRO A 486 -36.28 1.64 -7.94
C PRO A 486 -35.33 0.76 -8.78
N ASP A 487 -34.42 1.39 -9.53
CA ASP A 487 -33.47 0.72 -10.43
C ASP A 487 -32.16 0.30 -9.73
N ASP A 488 -32.00 0.65 -8.46
CA ASP A 488 -30.83 0.31 -7.64
C ASP A 488 -31.04 -1.01 -6.90
N TYR A 489 -29.95 -1.61 -6.45
CA TYR A 489 -29.94 -2.86 -5.70
C TYR A 489 -29.01 -2.77 -4.48
N LEU A 490 -29.28 -3.62 -3.50
CA LEU A 490 -28.43 -3.83 -2.33
C LEU A 490 -28.01 -5.30 -2.27
N LEU A 491 -26.71 -5.59 -2.26
CA LEU A 491 -26.15 -6.93 -2.09
C LEU A 491 -25.56 -7.06 -0.69
N ILE A 492 -26.07 -8.01 0.11
CA ILE A 492 -25.62 -8.20 1.49
C ILE A 492 -25.09 -9.61 1.69
N GLY A 493 -23.85 -9.71 2.17
CA GLY A 493 -23.29 -10.95 2.70
C GLY A 493 -23.75 -11.18 4.14
N ILE A 494 -24.26 -12.37 4.44
CA ILE A 494 -24.85 -12.70 5.74
C ILE A 494 -24.39 -14.08 6.20
N ASP A 495 -23.78 -14.13 7.38
CA ASP A 495 -23.40 -15.37 8.06
C ASP A 495 -24.63 -16.05 8.66
N LEU A 496 -24.82 -17.33 8.33
CA LEU A 496 -26.04 -18.06 8.64
C LEU A 496 -26.02 -18.69 10.04
N LYS A 497 -27.19 -18.98 10.61
CA LYS A 497 -27.29 -19.79 11.85
C LYS A 497 -26.74 -21.20 11.62
N LYS A 498 -25.89 -21.66 12.54
CA LYS A 498 -25.23 -22.98 12.50
C LYS A 498 -24.85 -23.44 13.91
N SER A 499 -24.10 -24.54 14.03
CA SER A 499 -23.77 -25.10 15.34
C SER A 499 -22.99 -24.09 16.22
N PRO A 500 -23.30 -23.99 17.52
CA PRO A 500 -22.58 -23.10 18.43
C PRO A 500 -21.08 -23.36 18.45
N ASP A 501 -20.65 -24.63 18.36
CA ASP A 501 -19.23 -25.00 18.39
C ASP A 501 -18.46 -24.42 17.19
N GLU A 502 -19.05 -24.49 15.98
CA GLU A 502 -18.45 -23.88 14.79
C GLU A 502 -18.34 -22.36 14.92
N LEU A 503 -19.38 -21.70 15.44
CA LEU A 503 -19.35 -20.26 15.68
C LEU A 503 -18.30 -19.87 16.73
N LEU A 504 -18.18 -20.63 17.83
CA LEU A 504 -17.20 -20.35 18.88
C LEU A 504 -15.76 -20.48 18.37
N VAL A 505 -15.48 -21.45 17.51
CA VAL A 505 -14.17 -21.60 16.86
C VAL A 505 -13.92 -20.46 15.86
N ALA A 506 -14.89 -20.18 14.98
CA ALA A 506 -14.75 -19.15 13.95
C ALA A 506 -14.61 -17.75 14.54
N TYR A 507 -15.26 -17.46 15.67
CA TYR A 507 -15.13 -16.18 16.36
C TYR A 507 -13.99 -16.16 17.38
N GLY A 508 -13.09 -17.16 17.37
CA GLY A 508 -11.91 -17.20 18.24
C GLY A 508 -12.24 -17.24 19.73
N CYS A 509 -13.43 -17.73 20.11
CA CYS A 509 -13.81 -17.97 21.51
C CYS A 509 -13.09 -19.19 22.08
N THR A 510 -12.77 -20.15 21.21
CA THR A 510 -12.00 -21.37 21.50
C THR A 510 -10.99 -21.62 20.38
N GLY A 511 -9.99 -22.48 20.62
CA GLY A 511 -9.03 -22.92 19.59
C GLY A 511 -7.64 -22.28 19.66
N GLU A 512 -6.79 -22.55 18.65
CA GLU A 512 -5.36 -22.23 18.67
C GLU A 512 -5.02 -20.78 18.30
N LYS A 513 -5.94 -20.06 17.63
CA LYS A 513 -5.73 -18.69 17.12
C LYS A 513 -6.19 -17.60 18.09
N THR A 514 -6.50 -17.93 19.34
CA THR A 514 -7.05 -17.00 20.33
C THR A 514 -6.19 -15.74 20.53
N GLU A 515 -4.87 -15.83 20.39
CA GLU A 515 -4.01 -14.65 20.59
C GLU A 515 -4.15 -13.59 19.48
N LEU A 516 -4.36 -13.99 18.23
CA LEU A 516 -4.60 -13.03 17.15
C LEU A 516 -5.93 -12.29 17.37
N TYR A 517 -6.97 -12.99 17.84
CA TYR A 517 -8.24 -12.37 18.25
C TYR A 517 -8.10 -11.47 19.49
N ASN A 518 -7.24 -11.86 20.46
CA ASN A 518 -6.92 -11.02 21.62
C ASN A 518 -6.26 -9.72 21.17
N ALA A 519 -5.22 -9.81 20.34
CA ALA A 519 -4.50 -8.65 19.80
C ALA A 519 -5.44 -7.71 19.05
N PHE A 520 -6.28 -8.26 18.15
CA PHE A 520 -7.27 -7.47 17.42
C PHE A 520 -8.24 -6.75 18.36
N ALA A 521 -8.81 -7.42 19.36
CA ALA A 521 -9.72 -6.77 20.29
C ALA A 521 -9.01 -5.75 21.21
N ARG A 522 -7.82 -6.06 21.71
CA ARG A 522 -7.00 -5.17 22.55
C ARG A 522 -6.63 -3.87 21.83
N ASN A 523 -6.53 -3.89 20.50
CA ASN A 523 -6.24 -2.71 19.69
C ASN A 523 -7.21 -1.55 19.96
N LEU A 524 -8.47 -1.83 20.34
CA LEU A 524 -9.42 -0.80 20.80
C LEU A 524 -8.87 0.01 21.99
N LEU A 525 -8.29 -0.67 22.98
CA LEU A 525 -7.74 -0.03 24.18
C LEU A 525 -6.41 0.68 23.87
N VAL A 526 -5.59 0.08 22.99
CA VAL A 526 -4.37 0.73 22.47
C VAL A 526 -4.72 2.07 21.82
N ARG A 527 -5.76 2.08 20.98
CA ARG A 527 -6.24 3.29 20.32
C ARG A 527 -6.74 4.34 21.32
N VAL A 528 -7.55 3.94 22.31
CA VAL A 528 -8.01 4.87 23.36
C VAL A 528 -6.83 5.45 24.14
N ASN A 529 -5.84 4.64 24.50
CA ASN A 529 -4.63 5.11 25.15
C ASN A 529 -3.88 6.14 24.30
N ARG A 530 -3.65 5.81 23.02
CA ARG A 530 -2.90 6.63 22.07
C ARG A 530 -3.60 7.96 21.74
N GLU A 531 -4.90 7.93 21.43
CA GLU A 531 -5.62 9.08 20.88
C GLU A 531 -6.33 9.93 21.95
N LEU A 532 -6.74 9.35 23.07
CA LEU A 532 -7.51 10.04 24.11
C LEU A 532 -6.76 10.18 25.45
N GLY A 533 -5.48 9.79 25.50
CA GLY A 533 -4.69 9.82 26.73
C GLY A 533 -5.22 8.86 27.78
N GLY A 534 -5.72 7.69 27.35
CA GLY A 534 -6.07 6.59 28.24
C GLY A 534 -4.83 5.91 28.83
N ASN A 535 -5.00 5.27 29.98
CA ASN A 535 -3.95 4.47 30.64
C ASN A 535 -4.40 3.01 30.90
N PHE A 536 -5.23 2.44 30.02
CA PHE A 536 -5.57 1.02 30.10
C PHE A 536 -4.31 0.16 30.12
N ASP A 537 -4.22 -0.75 31.08
CA ASP A 537 -3.19 -1.79 31.07
C ASP A 537 -3.61 -2.91 30.11
N VAL A 538 -3.38 -2.67 28.82
CA VAL A 538 -3.92 -3.47 27.70
C VAL A 538 -3.60 -4.96 27.82
N GLU A 539 -2.38 -5.31 28.25
CA GLU A 539 -1.92 -6.69 28.41
C GLU A 539 -2.72 -7.49 29.45
N SER A 540 -3.33 -6.80 30.42
CA SER A 540 -4.19 -7.47 31.40
C SER A 540 -5.55 -7.89 30.85
N PHE A 541 -5.98 -7.39 29.70
CA PHE A 541 -7.28 -7.74 29.13
C PHE A 541 -7.19 -9.01 28.31
N GLN A 542 -8.23 -9.84 28.36
CA GLN A 542 -8.38 -11.00 27.49
C GLN A 542 -9.72 -10.92 26.78
N ARG A 543 -9.76 -11.31 25.51
CA ARG A 543 -11.01 -11.39 24.79
C ARG A 543 -11.81 -12.60 25.31
N ARG A 544 -13.07 -12.36 25.63
CA ARG A 544 -14.05 -13.38 26.01
C ARG A 544 -15.24 -13.29 25.08
N CYS A 545 -15.65 -14.39 24.49
CA CYS A 545 -16.90 -14.46 23.76
C CYS A 545 -17.66 -15.74 24.01
N PHE A 546 -18.97 -15.68 23.82
CA PHE A 546 -19.90 -16.77 24.00
C PHE A 546 -21.04 -16.68 22.99
N HIS A 547 -21.70 -17.81 22.77
CA HIS A 547 -22.92 -17.89 21.96
C HIS A 547 -24.13 -17.64 22.86
N ASP A 548 -24.93 -16.63 22.50
CA ASP A 548 -26.23 -16.34 23.09
C ASP A 548 -27.30 -17.03 22.23
N GLU A 549 -27.75 -18.21 22.66
CA GLU A 549 -28.70 -19.04 21.92
C GLU A 549 -30.08 -18.38 21.76
N GLU A 550 -30.53 -17.64 22.77
CA GLU A 550 -31.83 -16.97 22.75
C GLU A 550 -31.86 -15.88 21.68
N ARG A 551 -30.75 -15.13 21.56
CA ARG A 551 -30.61 -14.06 20.57
C ARG A 551 -30.04 -14.52 19.22
N GLY A 552 -29.47 -15.72 19.16
CA GLY A 552 -28.81 -16.27 17.96
C GLY A 552 -27.57 -15.47 17.55
N CYS A 553 -26.72 -15.11 18.50
CA CYS A 553 -25.55 -14.28 18.23
C CYS A 553 -24.30 -14.68 19.03
N ILE A 554 -23.12 -14.29 18.52
CA ILE A 554 -21.89 -14.27 19.31
C ILE A 554 -21.79 -12.91 20.01
N VAL A 555 -21.51 -12.90 21.31
CA VAL A 555 -21.24 -11.68 22.07
C VAL A 555 -19.79 -11.69 22.55
N ALA A 556 -19.07 -10.59 22.33
CA ALA A 556 -17.66 -10.46 22.67
C ALA A 556 -17.38 -9.29 23.63
N TYR A 557 -16.44 -9.54 24.54
CA TYR A 557 -15.98 -8.61 25.57
C TYR A 557 -14.46 -8.62 25.65
N LEU A 558 -13.89 -7.52 26.14
CA LEU A 558 -12.59 -7.49 26.78
C LEU A 558 -12.78 -7.65 28.29
N GLU A 559 -12.29 -8.74 28.85
CA GLU A 559 -12.34 -9.05 30.28
C GLU A 559 -11.02 -8.68 30.94
N CYS A 560 -11.11 -7.87 31.99
CA CYS A 560 -9.99 -7.32 32.73
C CYS A 560 -9.39 -8.37 33.67
N GLY A 561 -8.12 -8.74 33.51
CA GLY A 561 -7.45 -9.76 34.31
C GLY A 561 -7.05 -9.32 35.72
N ARG A 562 -6.90 -8.01 35.95
CA ARG A 562 -6.56 -7.43 37.27
C ARG A 562 -7.26 -6.12 37.51
N ALA A 563 -7.59 -5.84 38.77
CA ALA A 563 -8.23 -4.58 39.13
C ALA A 563 -7.34 -3.38 38.74
N GLN A 564 -7.91 -2.38 38.09
CA GLN A 564 -7.21 -1.18 37.64
C GLN A 564 -8.14 0.03 37.60
N ARG A 565 -7.58 1.20 37.92
CA ARG A 565 -8.24 2.49 37.74
C ARG A 565 -7.74 3.10 36.46
N VAL A 566 -8.64 3.23 35.49
CA VAL A 566 -8.35 3.81 34.20
C VAL A 566 -8.79 5.27 34.19
N ARG A 567 -7.92 6.16 33.74
CA ARG A 567 -8.23 7.55 33.44
C ARG A 567 -8.03 7.78 31.95
N VAL A 568 -9.01 8.41 31.31
CA VAL A 568 -8.91 8.84 29.91
C VAL A 568 -8.94 10.36 29.88
N GLU A 569 -7.76 10.96 29.77
CA GLU A 569 -7.53 12.38 30.03
C GLU A 569 -8.33 13.30 29.10
N ALA A 570 -8.37 13.00 27.80
CA ALA A 570 -8.99 13.88 26.80
C ALA A 570 -10.51 14.04 26.98
N ILE A 571 -11.17 13.09 27.66
CA ILE A 571 -12.63 13.04 27.82
C ILE A 571 -13.09 13.20 29.27
N ASP A 572 -12.15 13.31 30.22
CA ASP A 572 -12.38 13.42 31.66
C ASP A 572 -13.24 12.27 32.21
N VAL A 573 -12.84 11.04 31.89
CA VAL A 573 -13.49 9.82 32.38
C VAL A 573 -12.52 9.06 33.29
N GLU A 574 -13.01 8.66 34.46
CA GLU A 574 -12.36 7.69 35.33
C GLU A 574 -13.24 6.45 35.47
N LEU A 575 -12.62 5.28 35.31
CA LEU A 575 -13.28 3.98 35.35
C LEU A 575 -12.54 3.06 36.32
N ASP A 576 -13.22 2.61 37.35
CA ASP A 576 -12.73 1.59 38.27
C ASP A 576 -13.14 0.20 37.76
N LEU A 577 -12.20 -0.53 37.15
CA LEU A 577 -12.41 -1.90 36.69
C LEU A 577 -11.91 -2.90 37.73
N ALA A 578 -12.80 -3.76 38.22
CA ALA A 578 -12.42 -4.92 39.01
C ALA A 578 -11.78 -6.01 38.12
N ALA A 579 -11.04 -6.94 38.73
CA ALA A 579 -10.67 -8.18 38.06
C ALA A 579 -11.95 -8.95 37.66
N GLY A 580 -12.02 -9.43 36.42
CA GLY A 580 -13.21 -10.00 35.80
C GLY A 580 -14.19 -8.95 35.23
N GLY A 581 -13.93 -7.66 35.42
CA GLY A 581 -14.73 -6.58 34.81
C GLY A 581 -14.68 -6.65 33.29
N ARG A 582 -15.77 -6.31 32.60
CA ARG A 582 -15.90 -6.49 31.15
C ARG A 582 -16.22 -5.19 30.43
N ILE A 583 -15.63 -5.02 29.26
CA ILE A 583 -15.98 -3.98 28.28
C ILE A 583 -16.56 -4.70 27.06
N HIS A 584 -17.80 -4.41 26.70
CA HIS A 584 -18.43 -4.96 25.49
C HIS A 584 -17.77 -4.38 24.23
N THR A 585 -17.44 -5.25 23.28
CA THR A 585 -16.79 -4.82 22.01
C THR A 585 -17.72 -4.98 20.82
N HIS A 586 -18.32 -6.16 20.64
CA HIS A 586 -19.25 -6.40 19.54
C HIS A 586 -20.24 -7.52 19.85
N THR A 587 -21.33 -7.51 19.10
CA THR A 587 -22.23 -8.64 18.94
C THR A 587 -22.20 -9.02 17.47
N SER A 588 -22.32 -10.30 17.12
CA SER A 588 -22.45 -10.78 15.74
C SER A 588 -23.65 -11.71 15.64
N PHE A 589 -24.78 -11.19 15.18
CA PHE A 589 -26.02 -11.92 14.93
C PHE A 589 -25.90 -12.82 13.70
N LYS A 590 -26.61 -13.95 13.75
CA LYS A 590 -26.67 -14.98 12.70
C LYS A 590 -28.09 -15.12 12.22
N TYR A 591 -28.25 -15.28 10.92
CA TYR A 591 -29.56 -15.26 10.30
C TYR A 591 -29.92 -16.62 9.72
N ASP A 592 -31.18 -17.00 9.78
CA ASP A 592 -31.74 -17.97 8.85
C ASP A 592 -32.46 -17.26 7.70
N ARG A 593 -33.00 -18.04 6.76
CA ARG A 593 -33.69 -17.48 5.60
C ARG A 593 -34.92 -16.64 5.98
N THR A 594 -35.67 -17.03 7.00
CA THR A 594 -36.84 -16.28 7.45
C THR A 594 -36.43 -14.94 8.05
N ASP A 595 -35.33 -14.90 8.81
CA ASP A 595 -34.77 -13.64 9.31
C ASP A 595 -34.34 -12.72 8.17
N ILE A 596 -33.71 -13.26 7.11
CA ILE A 596 -33.26 -12.47 5.94
C ILE A 596 -34.45 -11.90 5.17
N GLU A 597 -35.50 -12.69 4.95
CA GLU A 597 -36.74 -12.23 4.31
C GLU A 597 -37.41 -11.12 5.15
N HIS A 598 -37.43 -11.28 6.47
CA HIS A 598 -37.93 -10.26 7.39
C HIS A 598 -37.06 -8.99 7.42
N LEU A 599 -35.73 -9.14 7.38
CA LEU A 599 -34.78 -8.03 7.29
C LEU A 599 -34.99 -7.24 6.00
N ALA A 600 -35.16 -7.91 4.86
CA ALA A 600 -35.47 -7.25 3.59
C ALA A 600 -36.77 -6.46 3.69
N GLU A 601 -37.85 -7.07 4.21
CA GLU A 601 -39.15 -6.41 4.35
C GLU A 601 -39.11 -5.21 5.30
N THR A 602 -38.55 -5.37 6.50
CA THR A 602 -38.39 -4.29 7.47
C THR A 602 -37.46 -3.20 6.97
N GLY A 603 -36.47 -3.53 6.15
CA GLY A 603 -35.60 -2.59 5.44
C GLY A 603 -36.26 -1.86 4.27
N GLY A 604 -37.48 -2.22 3.86
CA GLY A 604 -38.16 -1.62 2.69
C GLY A 604 -37.72 -2.20 1.34
N PHE A 605 -37.26 -3.45 1.35
CA PHE A 605 -36.81 -4.21 0.19
C PHE A 605 -37.62 -5.50 0.02
N ARG A 606 -37.40 -6.14 -1.13
CA ARG A 606 -37.76 -7.53 -1.44
C ARG A 606 -36.45 -8.30 -1.57
N LEU A 607 -36.41 -9.51 -1.03
CA LEU A 607 -35.36 -10.48 -1.37
C LEU A 607 -35.57 -10.92 -2.82
N ALA A 608 -34.72 -10.46 -3.73
CA ALA A 608 -34.82 -10.79 -5.16
C ALA A 608 -34.16 -12.14 -5.45
N HIS A 609 -32.92 -12.33 -4.97
CA HIS A 609 -32.13 -13.54 -5.14
C HIS A 609 -31.30 -13.83 -3.90
N GLN A 610 -30.96 -15.10 -3.70
CA GLN A 610 -30.09 -15.57 -2.64
C GLN A 610 -29.18 -16.66 -3.20
N TRP A 611 -27.88 -16.51 -2.98
CA TRP A 611 -26.86 -17.51 -3.25
C TRP A 611 -26.27 -17.97 -1.92
N VAL A 612 -26.07 -19.27 -1.78
CA VAL A 612 -25.63 -19.92 -0.54
C VAL A 612 -24.50 -20.88 -0.91
N ASP A 613 -23.51 -21.02 -0.03
CA ASP A 613 -22.47 -22.03 -0.19
C ASP A 613 -23.02 -23.45 0.01
N ASP A 614 -22.28 -24.45 -0.46
CA ASP A 614 -22.70 -25.86 -0.40
C ASP A 614 -22.90 -26.36 1.04
N ALA A 615 -22.21 -25.78 2.03
CA ALA A 615 -22.36 -26.14 3.44
C ALA A 615 -23.45 -25.32 4.18
N SER A 616 -24.12 -24.40 3.50
CA SER A 616 -25.14 -23.52 4.09
C SER A 616 -24.63 -22.70 5.29
N ASN A 617 -23.36 -22.28 5.22
CA ASN A 617 -22.72 -21.48 6.24
C ASN A 617 -22.90 -19.97 6.04
N PHE A 618 -23.00 -19.52 4.80
CA PHE A 618 -23.02 -18.12 4.42
C PHE A 618 -23.95 -17.89 3.24
N SER A 619 -24.53 -16.71 3.14
CA SER A 619 -25.36 -16.32 2.00
C SER A 619 -24.99 -14.94 1.47
N VAL A 620 -25.08 -14.77 0.16
CA VAL A 620 -25.06 -13.47 -0.50
C VAL A 620 -26.47 -13.21 -1.02
N ASN A 621 -27.04 -12.05 -0.67
CA ASN A 621 -28.46 -11.77 -0.83
C ASN A 621 -28.67 -10.48 -1.63
N LEU A 622 -29.34 -10.56 -2.77
CA LEU A 622 -29.69 -9.40 -3.59
C LEU A 622 -31.08 -8.89 -3.19
N PHE A 623 -31.12 -7.66 -2.71
CA PHE A 623 -32.33 -6.95 -2.28
C PHE A 623 -32.68 -5.91 -3.34
N SER A 624 -33.94 -5.94 -3.79
CA SER A 624 -34.52 -4.92 -4.68
C SER A 624 -35.43 -3.98 -3.88
N PRO A 625 -35.35 -2.66 -4.06
CA PRO A 625 -36.26 -1.70 -3.42
C PRO A 625 -37.74 -2.07 -3.66
N ARG A 626 -38.58 -2.06 -2.61
CA ARG A 626 -40.03 -2.15 -2.82
C ARG A 626 -40.54 -0.84 -3.39
N GLU A 627 -41.41 -0.90 -4.40
CA GLU A 627 -42.19 0.26 -4.84
C GLU A 627 -43.02 0.76 -3.65
N SER A 628 -42.96 2.07 -3.40
CA SER A 628 -43.60 2.74 -2.27
C SER A 628 -45.11 2.87 -2.44
#